data_AF-A0AAV7D8L8-F1
#
_entry.id   AF-A0AAV7D8L8-F1
#
_cell.length_a   1.000
_cell.length_b   1.000
_cell.length_c   1.000
_cell.angle_alpha   90.00
_cell.angle_beta   90.00
_cell.angle_gamma   90.00
#
_symmetry.space_group_name_H-M   'P 1'
#
loop_
_entity.id
_entity.type
_entity.pdbx_description
1 polymer ?
#
loop_
_entity_poly.entity_id
_entity_poly.type
_entity_poly.pdbx_seq_one_letter_code
_entity_poly.pdbx_strand_id
1 'polypeptide(L)'
;MAARGRAPVLCLLLVSFFILLYLRSHPLGLKEIAFWMGRFILILALITFIVSVVTPYFNTVHLSGSYQEVPQKDNERHQEMVRKEQQELFSKEVSEYSENVLKPRQEEKLKKLEERFYRMTGQTWKLTEGHALGPGTEDQQDDSTGVNNCVETANEEAIRKRKLPECVTKPLPQCEQPQPKRVIVLPDEPSESEEDVSIVG
;
A
#
# COMPACT_ATOMS: atom_id res chain seq x y z
N MET A 1 -0.12 39.92 7.97
CA MET A 1 -0.71 39.18 9.11
C MET A 1 -0.71 39.94 10.46
N ALA A 2 -0.39 41.25 10.54
CA ALA A 2 -0.19 41.93 11.84
C ALA A 2 -1.36 42.81 12.35
N ALA A 3 -2.44 42.99 11.57
CA ALA A 3 -3.53 43.92 11.93
C ALA A 3 -4.69 43.27 12.72
N ARG A 4 -4.86 41.95 12.61
CA ARG A 4 -6.05 41.23 13.11
C ARG A 4 -6.08 41.09 14.65
N GLY A 5 -4.93 41.21 15.31
CA GLY A 5 -4.81 41.22 16.77
C GLY A 5 -4.75 42.61 17.41
N ARG A 6 -4.70 43.70 16.63
CA ARG A 6 -4.55 45.07 17.17
C ARG A 6 -5.87 45.72 17.55
N ALA A 7 -6.95 45.36 16.88
CA ALA A 7 -8.30 45.86 17.18
C ALA A 7 -8.77 45.52 18.61
N PRO A 8 -8.69 44.27 19.12
CA PRO A 8 -9.08 43.98 20.49
C PRO A 8 -8.16 44.65 21.51
N VAL A 9 -6.87 44.80 21.21
CA VAL A 9 -5.90 45.47 22.07
C VAL A 9 -6.20 46.97 22.18
N LEU A 10 -6.49 47.65 21.07
CA LEU A 10 -6.92 49.05 21.07
C LEU A 10 -8.23 49.25 21.83
N CYS A 11 -9.21 48.36 21.66
CA CYS A 11 -10.45 48.41 22.44
C CYS A 11 -10.20 48.23 23.94
N LEU A 12 -9.35 47.28 24.33
CA LEU A 12 -8.98 47.07 25.73
C LEU A 12 -8.22 48.27 26.31
N LEU A 13 -7.35 48.90 25.53
CA LEU A 13 -6.63 50.11 25.94
C LEU A 13 -7.57 51.30 26.10
N LEU A 14 -8.55 51.48 25.20
CA LEU A 14 -9.55 52.53 25.33
C LEU A 14 -10.43 52.29 26.56
N VAL A 15 -10.92 51.06 26.77
CA VAL A 15 -11.71 50.69 27.94
C VAL A 15 -10.91 50.90 29.23
N SER A 16 -9.65 50.47 29.26
CA SER A 16 -8.73 50.70 30.39
C SER A 16 -8.49 52.19 30.63
N PHE A 17 -8.31 52.98 29.58
CA PHE A 17 -8.15 54.43 29.66
C PHE A 17 -9.40 55.11 30.21
N PHE A 18 -10.60 54.68 29.81
CA PHE A 18 -11.86 55.15 30.40
C PHE A 18 -11.96 54.79 31.88
N ILE A 19 -11.54 53.59 32.28
CA ILE A 19 -11.52 53.16 33.70
C ILE A 19 -10.53 53.99 34.51
N LEU A 20 -9.35 54.30 33.96
CA LEU A 20 -8.35 55.13 34.63
C LEU A 20 -8.78 56.58 34.74
N LEU A 21 -9.42 57.14 33.71
CA LEU A 21 -10.04 58.47 33.78
C LEU A 21 -11.16 58.49 34.83
N TYR A 22 -11.92 57.40 34.95
CA TYR A 22 -12.95 57.25 35.97
C TYR A 22 -12.38 57.23 37.39
N LEU A 23 -11.29 56.48 37.62
CA LEU A 23 -10.56 56.43 38.89
C LEU A 23 -9.89 57.76 39.24
N ARG A 24 -9.38 58.49 38.23
CA ARG A 24 -8.71 59.78 38.38
C ARG A 24 -9.68 60.93 38.67
N SER A 25 -10.92 60.81 38.22
CA SER A 25 -11.86 61.95 38.19
C SER A 25 -12.64 62.19 39.48
N HIS A 26 -12.72 61.28 40.47
CA HIS A 26 -13.58 61.54 41.64
C HIS A 26 -13.15 61.04 43.02
N PRO A 27 -13.26 61.94 44.02
CA PRO A 27 -13.87 61.69 45.32
C PRO A 27 -15.24 62.42 45.40
N LEU A 28 -16.36 61.89 44.88
CA LEU A 28 -17.70 62.49 45.02
C LEU A 28 -18.86 61.52 44.67
N GLY A 29 -19.91 61.52 45.51
CA GLY A 29 -21.33 61.17 45.25
C GLY A 29 -21.73 59.89 44.49
N LEU A 30 -22.32 58.91 45.19
CA LEU A 30 -22.90 57.66 44.62
C LEU A 30 -23.90 57.87 43.46
N LYS A 31 -24.61 59.02 43.43
CA LYS A 31 -25.62 59.33 42.41
C LYS A 31 -25.01 59.60 41.03
N GLU A 32 -23.86 60.26 40.99
CA GLU A 32 -23.15 60.55 39.73
C GLU A 32 -22.49 59.29 39.18
N ILE A 33 -21.98 58.45 40.07
CA ILE A 33 -21.44 57.13 39.75
C ILE A 33 -22.49 56.26 39.05
N ALA A 34 -23.71 56.20 39.61
CA ALA A 34 -24.82 55.45 39.02
C ALA A 34 -25.19 55.97 37.62
N PHE A 35 -25.18 57.28 37.42
CA PHE A 35 -25.51 57.89 36.13
C PHE A 35 -24.46 57.59 35.05
N TRP A 36 -23.18 57.66 35.41
CA TRP A 36 -22.08 57.34 34.50
C TRP A 36 -21.98 55.85 34.19
N MET A 37 -22.21 54.98 35.18
CA MET A 37 -22.26 53.53 34.98
C MET A 37 -23.36 53.14 33.98
N GLY A 38 -24.54 53.76 34.06
CA GLY A 38 -25.62 53.56 33.10
C GLY A 38 -25.21 53.96 31.68
N ARG A 39 -24.52 55.09 31.51
CA ARG A 39 -24.01 55.53 30.19
C ARG A 39 -22.91 54.61 29.65
N PHE A 40 -22.02 54.12 30.51
CA PHE A 40 -20.97 53.18 30.09
C PHE A 40 -21.57 51.86 29.60
N ILE A 41 -22.54 51.30 30.33
CA ILE A 41 -23.25 50.08 29.92
C ILE A 41 -23.99 50.31 28.60
N LEU A 42 -24.62 51.47 28.41
CA LEU A 42 -25.30 51.82 27.17
C LEU A 42 -24.33 51.90 25.99
N ILE A 43 -23.17 52.54 26.17
CA ILE A 43 -22.13 52.62 25.14
C ILE A 43 -21.59 51.21 24.81
N LEU A 44 -21.37 50.37 25.83
CA LEU A 44 -20.89 49.00 25.63
C LEU A 44 -21.91 48.15 24.85
N ALA A 45 -23.20 48.29 25.18
CA ALA A 45 -24.29 47.65 24.46
C ALA A 45 -24.36 48.14 23.00
N LEU A 46 -24.20 49.45 22.76
CA LEU A 46 -24.16 50.03 21.42
C LEU A 46 -22.98 49.50 20.60
N ILE A 47 -21.78 49.44 21.18
CA ILE A 47 -20.60 48.90 20.51
C ILE A 47 -20.81 47.42 20.17
N THR A 48 -21.35 46.64 21.10
CA THR A 48 -21.65 45.22 20.88
C THR A 48 -22.68 45.04 19.79
N PHE A 49 -23.73 45.87 19.76
CA PHE A 49 -24.74 45.87 18.70
C PHE A 49 -24.14 46.24 17.34
N ILE A 50 -23.33 47.30 17.28
CA ILE A 50 -22.61 47.70 16.07
C ILE A 50 -21.73 46.54 15.60
N VAL A 51 -20.94 45.92 16.46
CA VAL A 51 -20.10 44.76 16.09
C VAL A 51 -20.95 43.59 15.61
N SER A 52 -22.06 43.25 16.25
CA SER A 52 -22.95 42.17 15.81
C SER A 52 -23.59 42.42 14.44
N VAL A 53 -23.89 43.68 14.10
CA VAL A 53 -24.43 44.05 12.78
C VAL A 53 -23.30 44.18 11.76
N VAL A 54 -22.18 44.78 12.12
CA VAL A 54 -21.03 45.04 11.23
C VAL A 54 -20.29 43.74 10.91
N THR A 55 -20.12 42.82 11.85
CA THR A 55 -19.38 41.56 11.64
C THR A 55 -19.89 40.72 10.47
N PRO A 56 -21.20 40.42 10.33
CA PRO A 56 -21.70 39.67 9.17
C PRO A 56 -21.56 40.45 7.86
N TYR A 57 -21.77 41.77 7.87
CA TYR A 57 -21.62 42.62 6.67
C TYR A 57 -20.16 42.79 6.24
N PHE A 58 -19.22 42.86 7.18
CA PHE A 58 -17.79 42.92 6.88
C PHE A 58 -17.25 41.55 6.49
N ASN A 59 -17.79 40.46 7.02
CA ASN A 59 -17.38 39.11 6.62
C ASN A 59 -17.84 38.79 5.18
N THR A 60 -19.01 39.29 4.74
CA THR A 60 -19.44 39.14 3.34
C THR A 60 -18.63 40.02 2.38
N VAL A 61 -18.22 41.21 2.78
CA VAL A 61 -17.43 42.13 1.94
C VAL A 61 -15.94 41.76 1.91
N HIS A 62 -15.35 41.33 3.02
CA HIS A 62 -13.93 40.92 3.09
C HIS A 62 -13.67 39.56 2.42
N LEU A 63 -14.70 38.72 2.24
CA LEU A 63 -14.58 37.45 1.51
C LEU A 63 -14.49 37.65 -0.02
N SER A 64 -14.83 38.85 -0.52
CA SER A 64 -14.83 39.14 -1.96
C SER A 64 -13.55 39.84 -2.48
N GLY A 65 -12.64 40.26 -1.60
CA GLY A 65 -11.45 41.06 -1.95
C GLY A 65 -10.13 40.26 -2.01
N SER A 66 -9.93 39.50 -3.10
CA SER A 66 -8.66 39.13 -3.75
C SER A 66 -7.50 38.41 -3.00
N TYR A 67 -7.46 38.31 -1.66
CA TYR A 67 -6.31 37.68 -0.97
C TYR A 67 -6.53 36.21 -0.54
N GLN A 68 -7.76 35.69 -0.62
CA GLN A 68 -8.10 34.35 -0.11
C GLN A 68 -8.30 33.29 -1.21
N GLU A 69 -8.60 33.70 -2.44
CA GLU A 69 -8.87 32.77 -3.54
C GLU A 69 -7.58 32.08 -4.07
N VAL A 70 -6.46 32.80 -4.13
CA VAL A 70 -5.14 32.24 -4.50
C VAL A 70 -4.64 31.20 -3.48
N PRO A 71 -4.55 31.48 -2.16
CA PRO A 71 -4.08 30.49 -1.20
C PRO A 71 -5.06 29.31 -1.04
N GLN A 72 -6.36 29.51 -1.27
CA GLN A 72 -7.33 28.40 -1.23
C GLN A 72 -7.14 27.46 -2.43
N LYS A 73 -7.03 28.00 -3.64
CA LYS A 73 -6.82 27.22 -4.87
C LYS A 73 -5.50 26.45 -4.84
N ASP A 74 -4.45 27.05 -4.27
CA ASP A 74 -3.18 26.37 -4.12
C ASP A 74 -3.25 25.25 -3.08
N ASN A 75 -3.94 25.44 -1.95
CA ASN A 75 -4.16 24.39 -0.97
C ASN A 75 -5.00 23.22 -1.53
N GLU A 76 -6.05 23.51 -2.32
CA GLU A 76 -6.84 22.50 -3.01
C GLU A 76 -5.99 21.67 -3.98
N ARG A 77 -5.12 22.34 -4.77
CA ARG A 77 -4.16 21.67 -5.65
C ARG A 77 -3.17 20.78 -4.88
N HIS A 78 -2.65 21.27 -3.76
CA HIS A 78 -1.75 20.46 -2.92
C HIS A 78 -2.46 19.22 -2.38
N GLN A 79 -3.72 19.36 -1.96
CA GLN A 79 -4.51 18.22 -1.50
C GLN A 79 -4.81 17.22 -2.63
N GLU A 80 -5.10 17.70 -3.84
CA GLU A 80 -5.26 16.83 -5.02
C GLU A 80 -3.97 16.11 -5.40
N MET A 81 -2.82 16.78 -5.31
CA MET A 81 -1.52 16.16 -5.59
C MET A 81 -1.22 15.04 -4.59
N VAL A 82 -1.39 15.29 -3.28
CA VAL A 82 -1.19 14.26 -2.24
C VAL A 82 -2.12 13.06 -2.47
N ARG A 83 -3.38 13.30 -2.84
CA ARG A 83 -4.32 12.22 -3.14
C ARG A 83 -3.89 11.39 -4.35
N LYS A 84 -3.42 12.05 -5.42
CA LYS A 84 -2.96 11.38 -6.64
C LYS A 84 -1.69 10.58 -6.40
N GLU A 85 -0.72 11.13 -5.68
CA GLU A 85 0.51 10.42 -5.31
C GLU A 85 0.19 9.14 -4.52
N GLN A 86 -0.72 9.20 -3.55
CA GLN A 86 -1.18 8.02 -2.83
C GLN A 86 -1.85 7.00 -3.76
N GLN A 87 -2.72 7.45 -4.67
CA GLN A 87 -3.38 6.59 -5.64
C GLN A 87 -2.37 5.92 -6.59
N GLU A 88 -1.34 6.64 -7.02
CA GLU A 88 -0.28 6.11 -7.86
C GLU A 88 0.57 5.07 -7.14
N LEU A 89 0.88 5.26 -5.86
CA LEU A 89 1.60 4.27 -5.06
C LEU A 89 0.82 2.95 -4.99
N PHE A 90 -0.48 3.01 -4.66
CA PHE A 90 -1.32 1.81 -4.64
C PHE A 90 -1.49 1.21 -6.04
N SER A 91 -1.63 2.04 -7.07
CA SER A 91 -1.74 1.54 -8.45
C SER A 91 -0.47 0.80 -8.88
N LYS A 92 0.72 1.31 -8.51
CA LYS A 92 2.00 0.68 -8.79
C LYS A 92 2.12 -0.66 -8.06
N GLU A 93 1.81 -0.69 -6.77
CA GLU A 93 1.85 -1.93 -5.97
C GLU A 93 0.90 -3.01 -6.51
N VAL A 94 -0.33 -2.63 -6.88
CA VAL A 94 -1.31 -3.56 -7.49
C VAL A 94 -0.79 -4.06 -8.84
N SER A 95 -0.25 -3.17 -9.66
CA SER A 95 0.34 -3.56 -10.95
C SER A 95 1.50 -4.53 -10.75
N GLU A 96 2.42 -4.23 -9.84
CA GLU A 96 3.58 -5.06 -9.52
C GLU A 96 3.15 -6.45 -9.04
N TYR A 97 2.18 -6.53 -8.13
CA TYR A 97 1.63 -7.81 -7.68
C TYR A 97 0.99 -8.60 -8.83
N SER A 98 0.22 -7.94 -9.69
CA SER A 98 -0.41 -8.60 -10.84
C SER A 98 0.63 -9.19 -11.81
N GLU A 99 1.74 -8.48 -12.01
CA GLU A 99 2.79 -8.91 -12.93
C GLU A 99 3.74 -9.94 -12.32
N ASN A 100 4.12 -9.79 -11.05
CA ASN A 100 5.10 -10.66 -10.40
C ASN A 100 4.49 -11.93 -9.81
N VAL A 101 3.19 -11.93 -9.48
CA VAL A 101 2.53 -13.07 -8.81
C VAL A 101 1.46 -13.70 -9.68
N LEU A 102 0.58 -12.92 -10.29
CA LEU A 102 -0.55 -13.49 -11.05
C LEU A 102 -0.10 -14.04 -12.41
N LYS A 103 0.66 -13.25 -13.20
CA LYS A 103 1.14 -13.69 -14.52
C LYS A 103 1.98 -14.98 -14.45
N PRO A 104 3.01 -15.11 -13.57
CA PRO A 104 3.86 -16.29 -13.57
C PRO A 104 3.11 -17.53 -13.12
N ARG A 105 2.15 -17.41 -12.17
CA ARG A 105 1.28 -18.52 -11.78
C ARG A 105 0.37 -18.97 -12.92
N GLN A 106 -0.11 -18.05 -13.76
CA GLN A 106 -0.92 -18.39 -14.92
C GLN A 106 -0.08 -19.04 -16.01
N GLU A 107 1.11 -18.49 -16.30
CA GLU A 107 2.06 -19.03 -17.27
C GLU A 107 2.55 -20.42 -16.86
N GLU A 108 2.84 -20.65 -15.58
CA GLU A 108 3.25 -21.97 -15.07
C GLU A 108 2.13 -23.01 -15.27
N LYS A 109 0.87 -22.63 -15.04
CA LYS A 109 -0.28 -23.52 -15.29
C LYS A 109 -0.42 -23.84 -16.78
N LEU A 110 -0.26 -22.84 -17.64
CA LEU A 110 -0.30 -23.02 -19.10
C LEU A 110 0.86 -23.90 -19.58
N LYS A 111 2.09 -23.65 -19.09
CA LYS A 111 3.27 -24.45 -19.38
C LYS A 111 3.10 -25.90 -18.94
N LYS A 112 2.56 -26.15 -17.75
CA LYS A 112 2.24 -27.51 -17.28
C LYS A 112 1.22 -28.22 -18.17
N LEU A 113 0.21 -27.49 -18.65
CA LEU A 113 -0.79 -28.03 -19.57
C LEU A 113 -0.16 -28.38 -20.92
N GLU A 114 0.68 -27.49 -21.45
CA GLU A 114 1.43 -27.68 -22.69
C GLU A 114 2.41 -28.86 -22.58
N GLU A 115 3.15 -28.96 -21.47
CA GLU A 115 4.02 -30.09 -21.16
C GLU A 115 3.25 -31.41 -21.12
N ARG A 116 2.08 -31.41 -20.46
CA ARG A 116 1.21 -32.59 -20.40
C ARG A 116 0.68 -32.96 -21.79
N PHE A 117 0.33 -31.98 -22.60
CA PHE A 117 -0.11 -32.17 -23.97
C PHE A 117 0.99 -32.86 -24.79
N TYR A 118 2.21 -32.29 -24.82
CA TYR A 118 3.31 -32.89 -25.58
C TYR A 118 3.75 -34.27 -25.05
N ARG A 119 3.65 -34.51 -23.74
CA ARG A 119 3.86 -35.84 -23.16
C ARG A 119 2.81 -36.85 -23.64
N MET A 120 1.53 -36.47 -23.69
CA MET A 120 0.45 -37.34 -24.18
C MET A 120 0.55 -37.59 -25.69
N THR A 121 0.94 -36.60 -26.48
CA THR A 121 1.12 -36.72 -27.93
C THR A 121 2.44 -37.42 -28.33
N GLY A 122 3.33 -37.69 -27.37
CA GLY A 122 4.64 -38.30 -27.62
C GLY A 122 5.67 -37.36 -28.28
N GLN A 123 5.37 -36.07 -28.40
CA GLN A 123 6.28 -35.04 -28.94
C GLN A 123 7.17 -34.46 -27.84
N THR A 124 7.74 -35.31 -26.99
CA THR A 124 8.55 -34.90 -25.84
C THR A 124 9.84 -34.16 -26.23
N TRP A 125 10.31 -34.35 -27.47
CA TRP A 125 11.44 -33.61 -28.03
C TRP A 125 11.20 -32.09 -28.13
N LYS A 126 9.94 -31.62 -28.12
CA LYS A 126 9.60 -30.18 -28.08
C LYS A 126 9.75 -29.56 -26.68
N LEU A 127 9.87 -30.39 -25.64
CA LEU A 127 10.06 -29.94 -24.26
C LEU A 127 11.53 -29.67 -23.94
N THR A 128 12.43 -30.25 -24.71
CA THR A 128 13.87 -30.06 -24.54
C THR A 128 14.28 -28.80 -25.30
N GLU A 129 15.01 -27.90 -24.66
CA GLU A 129 15.65 -26.78 -25.36
C GLU A 129 16.60 -27.34 -26.42
N GLY A 130 16.33 -27.02 -27.68
CA GLY A 130 17.17 -27.45 -28.79
C GLY A 130 18.49 -26.70 -28.79
N HIS A 131 19.60 -27.41 -29.02
CA HIS A 131 20.89 -26.77 -29.29
C HIS A 131 20.94 -26.33 -30.76
N ALA A 132 21.13 -25.04 -31.01
CA ALA A 132 21.23 -24.48 -32.34
C ALA A 132 22.56 -24.89 -32.98
N LEU A 133 22.53 -25.78 -33.99
CA LEU A 133 23.72 -26.25 -34.73
C LEU A 133 23.98 -25.44 -36.02
N GLY A 134 23.42 -24.22 -36.12
CA GLY A 134 23.62 -23.34 -37.26
C GLY A 134 24.87 -22.45 -37.08
N PRO A 135 25.61 -22.13 -38.15
CA PRO A 135 26.69 -21.15 -38.07
C PRO A 135 26.08 -19.75 -37.92
N GLY A 136 25.99 -19.27 -36.67
CA GLY A 136 25.57 -17.89 -36.39
C GLY A 136 24.85 -17.71 -35.06
N THR A 137 25.59 -17.81 -33.96
CA THR A 137 25.82 -16.73 -32.97
C THR A 137 26.67 -17.34 -31.88
N GLU A 138 27.90 -16.85 -31.81
CA GLU A 138 28.89 -17.19 -30.80
C GLU A 138 28.45 -16.57 -29.47
N ASP A 139 27.75 -17.32 -28.63
CA ASP A 139 27.80 -17.09 -27.18
C ASP A 139 28.79 -18.11 -26.61
N GLN A 140 30.03 -17.68 -26.69
CA GLN A 140 31.21 -18.34 -26.18
C GLN A 140 31.19 -18.26 -24.65
N GLN A 141 30.54 -19.23 -24.00
CA GLN A 141 30.79 -19.50 -22.59
C GLN A 141 32.06 -20.34 -22.49
N ASP A 142 33.17 -19.61 -22.48
CA ASP A 142 34.52 -20.10 -22.30
C ASP A 142 34.72 -20.47 -20.83
N ASP A 143 34.56 -21.77 -20.50
CA ASP A 143 35.13 -22.35 -19.28
C ASP A 143 36.30 -23.26 -19.71
N SER A 144 37.38 -22.59 -20.11
CA SER A 144 38.68 -23.20 -20.33
C SER A 144 39.41 -23.35 -19.00
N THR A 145 39.45 -24.57 -18.45
CA THR A 145 40.59 -25.02 -17.65
C THR A 145 40.77 -26.53 -17.82
N GLY A 146 41.87 -26.92 -18.47
CA GLY A 146 42.33 -28.30 -18.46
C GLY A 146 42.87 -28.78 -19.80
N VAL A 147 43.93 -28.13 -20.29
CA VAL A 147 44.83 -28.67 -21.31
C VAL A 147 45.16 -30.13 -20.97
N ASN A 148 44.77 -31.05 -21.85
CA ASN A 148 45.47 -32.30 -22.10
C ASN A 148 45.26 -32.65 -23.57
N ASN A 149 46.27 -32.29 -24.37
CA ASN A 149 46.35 -32.64 -25.78
C ASN A 149 46.50 -34.16 -25.92
N CYS A 150 45.47 -34.81 -26.46
CA CYS A 150 45.62 -35.98 -27.31
C CYS A 150 44.61 -35.80 -28.44
N VAL A 151 45.07 -35.81 -29.69
CA VAL A 151 44.21 -35.68 -30.87
C VAL A 151 43.40 -36.97 -30.99
N GLU A 152 42.33 -37.05 -30.22
CA GLU A 152 41.34 -38.11 -30.33
C GLU A 152 40.60 -37.87 -31.64
N THR A 153 40.75 -38.79 -32.59
CA THR A 153 40.11 -38.63 -33.90
C THR A 153 38.60 -38.68 -33.71
N ALA A 154 37.80 -37.94 -34.49
CA ALA A 154 36.34 -37.94 -34.38
C ALA A 154 35.71 -39.35 -34.35
N ASN A 155 36.38 -40.34 -34.95
CA ASN A 155 36.00 -41.75 -34.88
C ASN A 155 36.21 -42.38 -33.48
N GLU A 156 37.32 -42.07 -32.80
CA GLU A 156 37.57 -42.53 -31.42
C GLU A 156 36.57 -41.90 -30.43
N GLU A 157 36.28 -40.62 -30.58
CA GLU A 157 35.26 -39.95 -29.77
C GLU A 157 33.86 -40.56 -30.02
N ALA A 158 33.53 -40.87 -31.28
CA ALA A 158 32.28 -41.53 -31.63
C ALA A 158 32.19 -42.97 -31.10
N ILE A 159 33.31 -43.71 -31.08
CA ILE A 159 33.39 -45.06 -30.49
C ILE A 159 33.23 -44.99 -28.97
N ARG A 160 33.85 -44.01 -28.31
CA ARG A 160 33.70 -43.78 -26.86
C ARG A 160 32.26 -43.43 -26.49
N LYS A 161 31.58 -42.58 -27.28
CA LYS A 161 30.16 -42.24 -27.08
C LYS A 161 29.20 -43.40 -27.38
N ARG A 162 29.61 -44.37 -28.21
CA ARG A 162 28.85 -45.60 -28.49
C ARG A 162 29.02 -46.69 -27.43
N LYS A 163 30.10 -46.68 -26.65
CA LYS A 163 30.19 -47.52 -25.46
C LYS A 163 29.17 -46.98 -24.46
N LEU A 164 28.04 -47.67 -24.32
CA LEU A 164 27.04 -47.34 -23.31
C LEU A 164 27.76 -47.17 -21.95
N PRO A 165 27.47 -46.12 -21.18
CA PRO A 165 28.04 -45.97 -19.85
C PRO A 165 27.74 -47.25 -19.04
N GLU A 166 28.74 -47.75 -18.31
CA GLU A 166 28.65 -48.97 -17.47
C GLU A 166 27.45 -48.97 -16.50
N CYS A 167 26.85 -47.82 -16.23
CA CYS A 167 25.59 -47.70 -15.50
C CYS A 167 24.39 -48.42 -16.16
N VAL A 168 24.43 -48.72 -17.46
CA VAL A 168 23.38 -49.51 -18.14
C VAL A 168 23.65 -51.02 -18.06
N THR A 169 24.85 -51.44 -17.65
CA THR A 169 25.23 -52.86 -17.50
C THR A 169 25.13 -53.35 -16.05
N LYS A 170 24.53 -52.56 -15.15
CA LYS A 170 24.03 -53.09 -13.87
C LYS A 170 22.57 -53.51 -14.04
N PRO A 171 22.19 -54.76 -13.72
CA PRO A 171 20.78 -55.09 -13.64
C PRO A 171 20.13 -54.14 -12.62
N LEU A 172 19.00 -53.53 -13.01
CA LEU A 172 18.15 -52.77 -12.11
C LEU A 172 17.93 -53.56 -10.81
N PRO A 173 18.00 -52.94 -9.61
CA PRO A 173 17.50 -53.60 -8.42
C PRO A 173 16.04 -54.00 -8.69
N GLN A 174 15.71 -55.26 -8.37
CA GLN A 174 14.36 -55.79 -8.55
C GLN A 174 13.36 -54.78 -8.01
N CYS A 175 12.41 -54.41 -8.87
CA CYS A 175 11.26 -53.59 -8.50
C CYS A 175 10.62 -54.23 -7.26
N GLU A 176 10.70 -53.56 -6.10
CA GLU A 176 10.02 -54.01 -4.89
C GLU A 176 8.54 -54.17 -5.24
N GLN A 177 8.03 -55.39 -5.13
CA GLN A 177 6.61 -55.68 -5.33
C GLN A 177 5.79 -54.77 -4.40
N PRO A 178 4.69 -54.18 -4.89
CA PRO A 178 3.84 -53.36 -4.04
C PRO A 178 3.30 -54.26 -2.92
N GLN A 179 3.63 -53.92 -1.67
CA GLN A 179 3.09 -54.64 -0.51
C GLN A 179 1.55 -54.64 -0.59
N PRO A 180 0.87 -55.75 -0.26
CA PRO A 180 -0.57 -55.82 -0.32
C PRO A 180 -1.17 -54.72 0.58
N LYS A 181 -2.00 -53.89 -0.05
CA LYS A 181 -2.72 -52.78 0.59
C LYS A 181 -3.42 -53.29 1.85
N ARG A 182 -2.98 -52.84 3.03
CA ARG A 182 -3.71 -53.07 4.28
C ARG A 182 -5.03 -52.32 4.20
N VAL A 183 -6.11 -53.07 4.03
CA VAL A 183 -7.47 -52.54 4.16
C VAL A 183 -7.66 -52.23 5.63
N ILE A 184 -7.67 -50.94 5.97
CA ILE A 184 -8.08 -50.48 7.30
C ILE A 184 -9.60 -50.64 7.33
N VAL A 185 -10.09 -51.65 8.05
CA VAL A 185 -11.52 -51.76 8.36
C VAL A 185 -11.76 -50.77 9.49
N LEU A 186 -12.55 -49.74 9.22
CA LEU A 186 -13.02 -48.82 10.25
C LEU A 186 -13.92 -49.61 11.23
N PRO A 187 -13.85 -49.36 12.54
CA PRO A 187 -14.81 -49.91 13.48
C PRO A 187 -16.21 -49.39 13.15
N ASP A 188 -17.21 -50.25 13.23
CA ASP A 188 -18.61 -49.88 13.01
C ASP A 188 -19.02 -48.78 14.02
N GLU A 189 -19.67 -47.73 13.50
CA GLU A 189 -20.25 -46.68 14.34
C GLU A 189 -21.38 -47.28 15.20
N PRO A 190 -21.45 -46.93 16.50
CA PRO A 190 -22.55 -47.37 17.34
C PRO A 190 -23.87 -46.74 16.88
N SER A 191 -24.89 -47.57 16.67
CA SER A 191 -26.23 -47.15 16.28
C SER A 191 -26.89 -46.26 17.34
N GLU A 192 -27.61 -45.24 16.87
CA GLU A 192 -28.30 -44.19 17.63
C GLU A 192 -29.55 -44.70 18.40
N SER A 193 -29.39 -45.76 19.18
CA SER A 193 -30.48 -46.33 19.99
C SER A 193 -29.98 -46.99 21.27
N GLU A 194 -29.17 -46.28 22.06
CA GLU A 194 -29.16 -46.42 23.52
C GLU A 194 -29.16 -45.01 24.11
N GLU A 195 -30.39 -44.49 24.21
CA GLU A 195 -30.71 -43.39 25.10
C GLU A 195 -30.31 -43.75 26.53
N ASP A 196 -29.83 -42.73 27.24
CA ASP A 196 -29.75 -42.64 28.70
C ASP A 196 -28.53 -43.33 29.33
N VAL A 197 -27.63 -42.51 29.88
CA VAL A 197 -27.07 -42.61 31.25
C VAL A 197 -26.12 -41.43 31.49
N SER A 198 -26.67 -40.44 32.19
CA SER A 198 -26.02 -39.69 33.29
C SER A 198 -24.73 -38.90 33.01
N ILE A 199 -24.89 -37.61 32.69
CA ILE A 199 -23.86 -36.60 33.02
C ILE A 199 -24.10 -36.18 34.47
N VAL A 200 -23.27 -36.67 35.39
CA VAL A 200 -23.16 -36.24 36.79
C VAL A 200 -21.68 -35.99 37.08
N GLY A 201 -21.34 -34.77 37.51
CA GLY A 201 -20.01 -34.39 38.01
C GLY A 201 -19.48 -33.09 37.45
#